data_AF-A0A1G2ZVN9-F1
#
_entry.id   AF-A0A1G2ZVN9-F1
#
_cell.length_a   1.000
_cell.length_b   1.000
_cell.length_c   1.000
_cell.angle_alpha   90.00
_cell.angle_beta   90.00
_cell.angle_gamma   90.00
#
_symmetry.space_group_name_H-M   'P 1'
#
loop_
_entity.id
_entity.type
_entity.pdbx_description
1 polymer ?
#
loop_
_entity_poly.entity_id
_entity_poly.type
_entity_poly.pdbx_seq_one_letter_code
_entity_poly.pdbx_strand_id
1 'polypeptide(L)'
;MTHAVIVFGIFPYVAIFLAIAVTIIRYVSKTYTWSSLSSQFLENRRLFWGSVPFHYGIILVLLGHFVGFLFPRELLAWNGVPWRLYILEATGLVLGLLALWGIIVLIARRIAGERVRVVTSTMDVILLVVLLIQIGTGVGTAIFDRWGSSWYAGSAAPYLWSVLFFRPDISLVANLPLLPQIHICGGFLVLALLPFTRLVHILSFPLPYLWRPHQVVIWNSRRKPS
;
A
#
# COMPACT_ATOMS: atom_id res chain seq x y z
N MET A 1 -11.89 -25.51 -5.53
CA MET A 1 -12.07 -25.30 -4.07
C MET A 1 -10.75 -25.22 -3.31
N THR A 2 -9.80 -26.15 -3.50
CA THR A 2 -8.53 -26.15 -2.75
C THR A 2 -7.64 -24.91 -2.97
N HIS A 3 -7.51 -24.42 -4.21
CA HIS A 3 -6.70 -23.24 -4.50
C HIS A 3 -7.23 -21.97 -3.82
N ALA A 4 -8.55 -21.75 -3.81
CA ALA A 4 -9.17 -20.58 -3.20
C ALA A 4 -8.96 -20.57 -1.67
N VAL A 5 -8.99 -21.74 -1.02
CA VAL A 5 -8.67 -21.87 0.40
C VAL A 5 -7.22 -21.49 0.70
N ILE A 6 -6.27 -21.91 -0.15
CA ILE A 6 -4.86 -21.53 0.03
C ILE A 6 -4.69 -20.01 -0.12
N VAL A 7 -5.24 -19.44 -1.19
CA VAL A 7 -5.03 -18.03 -1.56
C VAL A 7 -5.79 -17.05 -0.67
N PHE A 8 -7.04 -17.36 -0.31
CA PHE A 8 -7.93 -16.45 0.44
C PHE A 8 -8.25 -16.93 1.85
N GLY A 9 -7.94 -18.18 2.19
CA GLY A 9 -8.07 -18.70 3.55
C GLY A 9 -6.78 -18.63 4.34
N ILE A 10 -5.67 -19.13 3.77
CA ILE A 10 -4.41 -19.34 4.50
C ILE A 10 -3.43 -18.18 4.29
N PHE A 11 -3.17 -17.81 3.05
CA PHE A 11 -2.18 -16.80 2.70
C PHE A 11 -2.38 -15.44 3.40
N PRO A 12 -3.61 -14.93 3.62
CA PRO A 12 -3.81 -13.70 4.38
C PRO A 12 -3.19 -13.73 5.79
N TYR A 13 -3.32 -14.85 6.50
CA TYR A 13 -2.74 -14.99 7.85
C TYR A 13 -1.21 -15.04 7.81
N VAL A 14 -0.63 -15.71 6.80
CA VAL A 14 0.83 -15.72 6.61
C VAL A 14 1.32 -14.29 6.34
N ALA A 15 0.65 -13.55 5.46
CA ALA A 15 0.99 -12.18 5.15
C ALA A 15 0.91 -11.25 6.36
N ILE A 16 -0.19 -11.31 7.13
CA ILE A 16 -0.38 -10.53 8.35
C ILE A 16 0.66 -10.90 9.40
N PHE A 17 0.92 -12.20 9.61
CA PHE A 17 1.91 -12.66 10.57
C PHE A 17 3.30 -12.13 10.23
N LEU A 18 3.74 -12.28 8.97
CA LEU A 18 5.02 -11.75 8.51
C LEU A 18 5.08 -10.22 8.72
N ALA A 19 4.03 -9.51 8.29
CA ALA A 19 3.97 -8.06 8.38
C ALA A 19 4.02 -7.51 9.80
N ILE A 20 3.48 -8.23 10.79
CA ILE A 20 3.53 -7.79 12.20
C ILE A 20 4.82 -8.29 12.85
N ALA A 21 5.03 -9.61 12.90
CA ALA A 21 6.12 -10.21 13.68
C ALA A 21 7.49 -9.79 13.16
N VAL A 22 7.72 -9.89 11.84
CA VAL A 22 9.03 -9.57 11.26
C VAL A 22 9.28 -8.06 11.26
N THR A 23 8.24 -7.22 11.16
CA THR A 23 8.40 -5.76 11.29
C THR A 23 8.87 -5.39 12.69
N ILE A 24 8.27 -5.97 13.74
CA ILE A 24 8.69 -5.76 15.13
C ILE A 24 10.14 -6.22 15.30
N ILE A 25 10.47 -7.44 14.84
CA ILE A 25 11.83 -7.97 14.92
C ILE A 25 12.82 -7.05 14.20
N ARG A 26 12.52 -6.59 12.98
CA ARG A 26 13.39 -5.68 12.22
C ARG A 26 13.55 -4.34 12.92
N TYR A 27 12.46 -3.78 13.46
CA TYR A 27 12.50 -2.51 14.18
C TYR A 27 13.41 -2.58 15.40
N VAL A 28 13.31 -3.64 16.21
CA VAL A 28 14.10 -3.76 17.45
C VAL A 28 15.53 -4.21 17.19
N SER A 29 15.75 -5.16 16.27
CA SER A 29 17.08 -5.78 16.05
C SER A 29 17.92 -5.13 14.95
N LYS A 30 17.31 -4.38 14.02
CA LYS A 30 17.97 -3.85 12.82
C LYS A 30 17.56 -2.41 12.51
N THR A 31 17.53 -1.56 13.53
CA THR A 31 17.14 -0.13 13.45
C THR A 31 17.84 0.64 12.32
N TYR A 32 19.14 0.40 12.08
CA TYR A 32 19.90 1.06 11.00
C TYR A 32 19.38 0.76 9.58
N THR A 33 18.66 -0.34 9.39
CA THR A 33 18.05 -0.69 8.09
C THR A 33 16.69 -0.02 7.88
N TRP A 34 16.19 0.71 8.87
CA TRP A 34 14.89 1.36 8.86
C TRP A 34 14.98 2.74 8.21
N SER A 35 14.91 2.77 6.88
CA SER A 35 15.06 4.00 6.10
C SER A 35 14.23 3.96 4.82
N SER A 36 13.90 5.15 4.31
CA SER A 36 13.31 5.32 2.98
C SER A 36 14.28 4.97 1.85
N LEU A 37 15.59 4.85 2.12
CA LEU A 37 16.64 4.56 1.13
C LEU A 37 16.56 5.49 -0.09
N SER A 38 16.55 6.81 0.16
CA SER A 38 16.43 7.82 -0.89
C SER A 38 17.60 7.77 -1.86
N SER A 39 17.30 7.80 -3.16
CA SER A 39 18.29 7.95 -4.25
C SER A 39 18.23 9.33 -4.90
N GLN A 40 17.58 10.30 -4.25
CA GLN A 40 17.38 11.65 -4.78
C GLN A 40 18.69 12.39 -5.06
N PHE A 41 19.68 12.21 -4.19
CA PHE A 41 21.00 12.82 -4.36
C PHE A 41 21.70 12.40 -5.65
N LEU A 42 21.44 11.17 -6.13
CA LEU A 42 22.07 10.63 -7.34
C LEU A 42 21.41 11.15 -8.63
N GLU A 43 20.10 11.36 -8.59
CA GLU A 43 19.29 11.88 -9.69
C GLU A 43 17.95 12.39 -9.14
N ASN A 44 17.66 13.68 -9.31
CA ASN A 44 16.47 14.32 -8.75
C ASN A 44 15.39 14.66 -9.79
N ARG A 45 15.76 14.95 -11.05
CA ARG A 45 14.86 15.50 -12.04
C ARG A 45 13.77 14.51 -12.44
N ARG A 46 14.14 13.28 -12.82
CA ARG A 46 13.17 12.21 -13.11
C ARG A 46 12.53 11.69 -11.82
N LEU A 47 13.26 11.72 -10.70
CA LEU A 47 12.70 11.34 -9.41
C LEU A 47 11.47 12.18 -9.06
N PHE A 48 11.51 13.50 -9.22
CA PHE A 48 10.37 14.37 -8.92
C PHE A 48 9.10 13.94 -9.66
N TRP A 49 9.21 13.76 -10.98
CA TRP A 49 8.09 13.38 -11.85
C TRP A 49 7.59 11.94 -11.67
N GLY A 50 8.38 11.08 -11.01
CA GLY A 50 7.91 9.75 -10.59
C GLY A 50 7.35 9.76 -9.18
N SER A 51 8.12 10.28 -8.23
CA SER A 51 7.87 10.21 -6.79
C SER A 51 6.65 11.03 -6.38
N VAL A 52 6.50 12.26 -6.87
CA VAL A 52 5.37 13.12 -6.49
C VAL A 52 4.03 12.50 -6.91
N PRO A 53 3.79 12.22 -8.22
CA PRO A 53 2.52 11.61 -8.63
C PRO A 53 2.31 10.23 -8.01
N PHE A 54 3.38 9.41 -7.88
CA PHE A 54 3.28 8.12 -7.22
C PHE A 54 2.73 8.24 -5.80
N HIS A 55 3.34 9.09 -4.96
CA HIS A 55 2.95 9.21 -3.56
C HIS A 55 1.57 9.86 -3.39
N TYR A 56 1.25 10.92 -4.12
CA TYR A 56 -0.09 11.51 -4.06
C TYR A 56 -1.17 10.51 -4.50
N GLY A 57 -0.94 9.80 -5.60
CA GLY A 57 -1.86 8.78 -6.08
C GLY A 57 -2.04 7.65 -5.07
N ILE A 58 -0.95 6.99 -4.67
CA ILE A 58 -1.02 5.80 -3.82
C ILE A 58 -1.54 6.12 -2.41
N ILE A 59 -1.15 7.24 -1.81
CA ILE A 59 -1.61 7.61 -0.46
C ILE A 59 -3.12 7.83 -0.47
N LEU A 60 -3.64 8.58 -1.44
CA LEU A 60 -5.07 8.88 -1.51
C LEU A 60 -5.91 7.65 -1.90
N VAL A 61 -5.40 6.78 -2.79
CA VAL A 61 -6.04 5.49 -3.10
C VAL A 61 -6.09 4.60 -1.86
N LEU A 62 -4.99 4.45 -1.14
CA LEU A 62 -4.93 3.63 0.08
C LEU A 62 -5.84 4.21 1.18
N LEU A 63 -5.93 5.54 1.30
CA LEU A 63 -6.86 6.18 2.21
C LEU A 63 -8.32 5.86 1.83
N GLY A 64 -8.66 5.92 0.55
CA GLY A 64 -9.99 5.53 0.06
C GLY A 64 -10.33 4.06 0.39
N HIS A 65 -9.37 3.14 0.16
CA HIS A 65 -9.52 1.73 0.55
C HIS A 65 -9.72 1.60 2.06
N PHE A 66 -8.91 2.28 2.87
CA PHE A 66 -8.99 2.20 4.32
C PHE A 66 -10.34 2.72 4.86
N VAL A 67 -10.82 3.85 4.36
CA VAL A 67 -12.13 4.40 4.75
C VAL A 67 -13.26 3.47 4.30
N GLY A 68 -13.23 2.95 3.07
CA GLY A 68 -14.23 2.00 2.58
C GLY A 68 -14.22 0.67 3.34
N PHE A 69 -13.06 0.21 3.80
CA PHE A 69 -12.90 -0.96 4.65
C PHE A 69 -13.53 -0.75 6.04
N LEU A 70 -13.31 0.43 6.65
CA LEU A 70 -13.84 0.75 7.97
C LEU A 70 -15.36 1.00 7.96
N PHE A 71 -15.87 1.62 6.89
CA PHE A 71 -17.25 2.10 6.79
C PHE A 71 -17.96 1.56 5.53
N PRO A 72 -18.09 0.23 5.36
CA PRO A 72 -18.62 -0.35 4.14
C PRO A 72 -20.12 -0.03 3.94
N ARG A 73 -20.91 0.07 5.02
CA ARG A 73 -22.35 0.37 4.93
C ARG A 73 -22.59 1.81 4.49
N GLU A 74 -21.81 2.73 5.03
CA GLU A 74 -21.83 4.15 4.73
C GLU A 74 -21.38 4.39 3.29
N LEU A 75 -20.37 3.65 2.82
CA LEU A 75 -19.93 3.69 1.43
C LEU A 75 -21.03 3.20 0.47
N LEU A 76 -21.73 2.10 0.80
CA LEU A 76 -22.88 1.64 0.00
C LEU A 76 -24.01 2.69 -0.03
N ALA A 77 -24.30 3.33 1.11
CA ALA A 77 -25.30 4.40 1.18
C ALA A 77 -24.88 5.64 0.36
N TRP A 78 -23.59 6.00 0.38
CA TRP A 78 -23.02 7.06 -0.44
C TRP A 78 -23.19 6.77 -1.94
N ASN A 79 -22.91 5.53 -2.34
CA ASN A 79 -23.01 5.05 -3.71
C ASN A 79 -24.46 4.93 -4.20
N GLY A 80 -25.45 4.92 -3.30
CA GLY A 80 -26.87 4.92 -3.64
C GLY A 80 -27.32 6.17 -4.44
N VAL A 81 -26.52 7.24 -4.44
CA VAL A 81 -26.74 8.42 -5.28
C VAL A 81 -25.81 8.34 -6.52
N PRO A 82 -26.35 8.18 -7.75
CA PRO A 82 -25.53 7.90 -8.94
C PRO A 82 -24.36 8.87 -9.17
N TRP A 83 -24.58 10.18 -9.00
CA TRP A 83 -23.52 11.18 -9.21
C TRP A 83 -22.37 11.06 -8.20
N ARG A 84 -22.67 10.68 -6.94
CA ARG A 84 -21.66 10.46 -5.90
C ARG A 84 -20.80 9.23 -6.21
N LEU A 85 -21.44 8.16 -6.68
CA LEU A 85 -20.75 6.96 -7.17
C LEU A 85 -19.83 7.30 -8.35
N TYR A 86 -20.32 8.02 -9.37
CA TYR A 86 -19.50 8.41 -10.52
C TYR A 86 -18.29 9.23 -10.14
N ILE A 87 -18.45 10.24 -9.29
CA ILE A 87 -17.33 11.05 -8.80
C ILE A 87 -16.33 10.18 -8.05
N LEU A 88 -16.79 9.28 -7.19
CA LEU A 88 -15.92 8.41 -6.40
C LEU A 88 -15.10 7.47 -7.30
N GLU A 89 -15.76 6.76 -8.21
CA GLU A 89 -15.12 5.84 -9.16
C GLU A 89 -14.11 6.57 -10.05
N ALA A 90 -14.50 7.73 -10.61
CA ALA A 90 -13.61 8.53 -11.45
C ALA A 90 -12.41 9.07 -10.67
N THR A 91 -12.62 9.53 -9.44
CA THR A 91 -11.54 9.99 -8.56
C THR A 91 -10.58 8.85 -8.24
N GLY A 92 -11.10 7.68 -7.87
CA GLY A 92 -10.29 6.48 -7.63
C GLY A 92 -9.45 6.09 -8.84
N LEU A 93 -10.05 6.09 -10.04
CA LEU A 93 -9.35 5.79 -11.29
C LEU A 93 -8.25 6.81 -11.60
N VAL A 94 -8.53 8.12 -11.49
CA VAL A 94 -7.53 9.18 -11.73
C VAL A 94 -6.35 9.04 -10.78
N LEU A 95 -6.60 8.81 -9.49
CA LEU A 95 -5.53 8.60 -8.50
C LEU A 95 -4.74 7.31 -8.76
N GLY A 96 -5.42 6.23 -9.18
CA GLY A 96 -4.78 4.99 -9.59
C GLY A 96 -3.88 5.18 -10.81
N LEU A 97 -4.34 5.92 -11.83
CA LEU A 97 -3.55 6.28 -13.01
C LEU A 97 -2.35 7.17 -12.65
N LEU A 98 -2.52 8.10 -11.72
CA LEU A 98 -1.43 8.95 -11.22
C LEU A 98 -0.36 8.10 -10.51
N ALA A 99 -0.78 7.13 -9.69
CA ALA A 99 0.13 6.19 -9.05
C ALA A 99 0.84 5.30 -10.09
N LEU A 100 0.10 4.80 -11.09
CA LEU A 100 0.63 3.96 -12.17
C LEU A 100 1.68 4.70 -13.00
N TRP A 101 1.39 5.94 -13.40
CA TRP A 101 2.34 6.80 -14.08
C TRP A 101 3.61 7.00 -13.24
N GLY A 102 3.45 7.35 -11.96
CA GLY A 102 4.56 7.59 -11.06
C GLY A 102 5.48 6.37 -10.94
N ILE A 103 4.93 5.17 -10.76
CA ILE A 103 5.75 3.96 -10.64
C ILE A 103 6.44 3.57 -11.96
N ILE A 104 5.80 3.76 -13.12
CA ILE A 104 6.42 3.56 -14.43
C ILE A 104 7.63 4.48 -14.59
N VAL A 105 7.50 5.76 -14.24
CA VAL A 105 8.61 6.72 -14.30
C VAL A 105 9.73 6.34 -13.32
N LEU A 106 9.40 5.90 -12.11
CA LEU A 106 10.40 5.44 -11.12
C LEU A 106 11.17 4.20 -11.59
N ILE A 107 10.49 3.25 -12.25
CA ILE A 107 11.11 2.06 -12.84
C ILE A 107 12.01 2.48 -14.01
N ALA A 108 11.49 3.28 -14.95
CA ALA A 108 12.25 3.77 -16.10
C ALA A 108 13.50 4.54 -15.67
N ARG A 109 13.39 5.38 -14.63
CA ARG A 109 14.53 6.08 -14.02
C ARG A 109 15.61 5.12 -13.53
N ARG A 110 15.23 4.03 -12.89
CA ARG A 110 16.15 3.04 -12.30
C ARG A 110 16.85 2.20 -13.36
N ILE A 111 16.18 1.94 -14.47
CA ILE A 111 16.77 1.24 -15.63
C ILE A 111 17.74 2.16 -16.39
N ALA A 112 17.34 3.41 -16.64
CA ALA A 112 18.09 4.33 -17.48
C ALA A 112 19.22 5.09 -16.76
N GLY A 113 19.23 5.16 -15.43
CA GLY A 113 20.22 5.90 -14.66
C GLY A 113 21.30 4.99 -14.06
N GLU A 114 22.52 5.02 -14.61
CA GLU A 114 23.65 4.19 -14.15
C GLU A 114 23.91 4.31 -12.65
N ARG A 115 23.98 5.55 -12.13
CA ARG A 115 24.21 5.82 -10.70
C ARG A 115 23.13 5.22 -9.81
N VAL A 116 21.86 5.31 -10.24
CA VAL A 116 20.72 4.76 -9.49
C VAL A 116 20.70 3.24 -9.56
N ARG A 117 21.06 2.67 -10.71
CA ARG A 117 21.11 1.22 -10.93
C ARG A 117 22.16 0.55 -10.04
N VAL A 118 23.34 1.15 -9.88
CA VAL A 118 24.41 0.59 -9.03
C VAL A 118 24.00 0.47 -7.56
N VAL A 119 23.17 1.39 -7.05
CA VAL A 119 22.67 1.35 -5.65
C VAL A 119 21.31 0.67 -5.51
N THR A 120 20.81 0.02 -6.56
CA THR A 120 19.53 -0.69 -6.53
C THR A 120 19.73 -2.10 -5.98
N SER A 121 19.00 -2.46 -4.92
CA SER A 121 18.98 -3.82 -4.41
C SER A 121 17.99 -4.71 -5.19
N THR A 122 18.17 -6.03 -5.11
CA THR A 122 17.20 -7.00 -5.64
C THR A 122 15.81 -6.80 -5.03
N MET A 123 15.73 -6.48 -3.74
CA MET A 123 14.45 -6.22 -3.07
C MET A 123 13.78 -4.92 -3.54
N ASP A 124 14.55 -3.90 -3.96
CA ASP A 124 13.97 -2.71 -4.62
C ASP A 124 13.29 -3.09 -5.93
N VAL A 125 13.91 -3.98 -6.72
CA VAL A 125 13.35 -4.43 -8.01
C VAL A 125 12.09 -5.27 -7.78
N ILE A 126 12.16 -6.26 -6.87
CA ILE A 126 11.01 -7.11 -6.52
C ILE A 126 9.85 -6.23 -6.06
N LEU A 127 10.10 -5.29 -5.14
CA LEU A 127 9.05 -4.40 -4.65
C LEU A 127 8.44 -3.56 -5.77
N LEU A 128 9.25 -2.95 -6.64
CA LEU A 128 8.76 -2.12 -7.73
C LEU A 128 7.91 -2.92 -8.73
N VAL A 129 8.32 -4.14 -9.06
CA VAL A 129 7.53 -5.03 -9.93
C VAL A 129 6.21 -5.42 -9.28
N VAL A 130 6.24 -5.82 -8.00
CA VAL A 130 5.01 -6.18 -7.27
C VAL A 130 4.06 -4.98 -7.16
N LEU A 131 4.57 -3.79 -6.86
CA LEU A 131 3.76 -2.58 -6.82
C LEU A 131 3.22 -2.19 -8.20
N LEU A 132 3.99 -2.36 -9.28
CA LEU A 132 3.52 -2.13 -10.64
C LEU A 132 2.35 -3.05 -10.99
N ILE A 133 2.46 -4.34 -10.67
CA ILE A 133 1.39 -5.33 -10.86
C ILE A 133 0.19 -5.00 -9.98
N GLN A 134 0.40 -4.65 -8.70
CA GLN A 134 -0.67 -4.30 -7.78
C GLN A 134 -1.47 -3.08 -8.25
N ILE A 135 -0.78 -2.02 -8.68
CA ILE A 135 -1.43 -0.80 -9.17
C ILE A 135 -2.08 -1.08 -10.53
N GLY A 136 -1.41 -1.81 -11.42
CA GLY A 136 -1.94 -2.18 -12.74
C GLY A 136 -3.22 -3.01 -12.64
N THR A 137 -3.28 -3.98 -11.73
CA THR A 137 -4.48 -4.79 -11.47
C THR A 137 -5.59 -3.96 -10.83
N GLY A 138 -5.27 -2.99 -9.97
CA GLY A 138 -6.25 -2.07 -9.39
C GLY A 138 -6.87 -1.14 -10.44
N VAL A 139 -6.04 -0.56 -11.31
CA VAL A 139 -6.51 0.25 -12.45
C VAL A 139 -7.31 -0.60 -13.44
N GLY A 140 -6.84 -1.80 -13.76
CA GLY A 140 -7.58 -2.73 -14.61
C GLY A 140 -8.95 -3.06 -14.03
N THR A 141 -9.01 -3.38 -12.74
CA THR A 141 -10.27 -3.61 -12.02
C THR A 141 -11.21 -2.41 -12.13
N ALA A 142 -10.71 -1.19 -11.92
CA ALA A 142 -11.52 0.03 -12.04
C ALA A 142 -12.07 0.28 -13.46
N ILE A 143 -11.37 -0.18 -14.50
CA ILE A 143 -11.77 -0.02 -15.91
C ILE A 143 -12.75 -1.12 -16.34
N PHE A 144 -12.47 -2.37 -16.00
CA PHE A 144 -13.17 -3.53 -16.54
C PHE A 144 -14.28 -4.05 -15.61
N ASP A 145 -14.10 -3.93 -14.30
CA ASP A 145 -15.02 -4.44 -13.28
C ASP A 145 -15.76 -3.28 -12.59
N ARG A 146 -16.63 -2.63 -13.37
CA ARG A 146 -17.34 -1.39 -13.00
C ARG A 146 -17.97 -1.46 -11.61
N TRP A 147 -18.05 -0.29 -10.98
CA TRP A 147 -18.61 -0.10 -9.64
C TRP A 147 -17.74 -0.75 -8.56
N GLY A 148 -16.43 -0.59 -8.73
CA GLY A 148 -15.36 -0.99 -7.82
C GLY A 148 -15.72 -0.81 -6.36
N SER A 149 -16.09 0.42 -6.01
CA SER A 149 -16.41 0.80 -4.63
C SER A 149 -17.63 0.09 -4.07
N SER A 150 -18.60 -0.27 -4.91
CA SER A 150 -19.84 -0.93 -4.46
C SER A 150 -19.63 -2.41 -4.17
N TRP A 151 -19.00 -3.16 -5.08
CA TRP A 151 -18.70 -4.58 -4.79
C TRP A 151 -17.56 -4.71 -3.78
N TYR A 152 -16.64 -3.74 -3.70
CA TYR A 152 -15.64 -3.68 -2.63
C TYR A 152 -16.33 -3.62 -1.26
N ALA A 153 -17.27 -2.70 -1.08
CA ALA A 153 -18.01 -2.55 0.17
C ALA A 153 -18.94 -3.74 0.47
N GLY A 154 -19.54 -4.34 -0.56
CA GLY A 154 -20.49 -5.45 -0.42
C GLY A 154 -19.85 -6.83 -0.26
N SER A 155 -18.61 -7.02 -0.70
CA SER A 155 -17.95 -8.34 -0.74
C SER A 155 -16.53 -8.29 -0.16
N ALA A 156 -15.63 -7.49 -0.73
CA ALA A 156 -14.22 -7.53 -0.35
C ALA A 156 -13.99 -7.04 1.10
N ALA A 157 -14.63 -5.95 1.51
CA ALA A 157 -14.53 -5.44 2.87
C ALA A 157 -15.10 -6.43 3.91
N PRO A 158 -16.31 -7.01 3.75
CA PRO A 158 -16.79 -8.10 4.60
C PRO A 158 -15.83 -9.29 4.66
N TYR A 159 -15.22 -9.68 3.54
CA TYR A 159 -14.19 -10.72 3.52
C TYR A 159 -12.97 -10.34 4.36
N LEU A 160 -12.43 -9.12 4.20
CA LEU A 160 -11.31 -8.64 5.01
C LEU A 160 -11.64 -8.64 6.51
N TRP A 161 -12.85 -8.21 6.89
CA TRP A 161 -13.33 -8.31 8.27
C TRP A 161 -13.40 -9.75 8.76
N SER A 162 -13.90 -10.69 7.93
CA SER A 162 -13.98 -12.11 8.28
C SER A 162 -12.60 -12.73 8.55
N VAL A 163 -11.56 -12.31 7.80
CA VAL A 163 -10.16 -12.69 8.04
C VAL A 163 -9.68 -12.15 9.39
N LEU A 164 -9.96 -10.89 9.71
CA LEU A 164 -9.57 -10.29 11.00
C LEU A 164 -10.29 -10.91 12.20
N PHE A 165 -11.52 -11.40 12.01
CA PHE A 165 -12.26 -12.16 13.02
C PHE A 165 -11.89 -13.65 13.07
N PHE A 166 -10.83 -14.07 12.37
CA PHE A 166 -10.35 -15.45 12.31
C PHE A 166 -11.39 -16.46 11.82
N ARG A 167 -12.33 -16.02 10.96
CA ARG A 167 -13.38 -16.84 10.35
C ARG A 167 -13.51 -16.46 8.87
N PRO A 168 -12.51 -16.78 8.04
CA PRO A 168 -12.42 -16.25 6.68
C PRO A 168 -13.55 -16.80 5.82
N ASP A 169 -14.44 -15.93 5.35
CA ASP A 169 -15.50 -16.27 4.43
C ASP A 169 -15.03 -16.07 2.98
N ILE A 170 -14.39 -17.11 2.46
CA ILE A 170 -13.79 -17.12 1.11
C ILE A 170 -14.87 -16.98 0.02
N SER A 171 -16.13 -17.34 0.30
CA SER A 171 -17.21 -17.30 -0.69
C SER A 171 -17.48 -15.89 -1.22
N LEU A 172 -17.17 -14.88 -0.41
CA LEU A 172 -17.31 -13.47 -0.74
C LEU A 172 -16.39 -13.02 -1.87
N VAL A 173 -15.21 -13.65 -2.02
CA VAL A 173 -14.19 -13.23 -3.01
C VAL A 173 -13.87 -14.28 -4.07
N ALA A 174 -14.17 -15.56 -3.80
CA ALA A 174 -13.83 -16.66 -4.71
C ALA A 174 -14.54 -16.62 -6.06
N ASN A 175 -15.69 -15.93 -6.14
CA ASN A 175 -16.48 -15.80 -7.36
C ASN A 175 -16.30 -14.44 -8.06
N LEU A 176 -15.42 -13.57 -7.54
CA LEU A 176 -15.12 -12.31 -8.21
C LEU A 176 -14.39 -12.57 -9.55
N PRO A 177 -14.45 -11.63 -10.51
CA PRO A 177 -13.59 -11.68 -11.69
C PRO A 177 -12.10 -11.79 -11.32
N LEU A 178 -11.31 -12.29 -12.27
CA LEU A 178 -9.90 -12.61 -12.03
C LEU A 178 -9.07 -11.40 -11.58
N LEU A 179 -9.32 -10.21 -12.13
CA LEU A 179 -8.56 -8.99 -11.79
C LEU A 179 -8.71 -8.61 -10.30
N PRO A 180 -9.93 -8.47 -9.74
CA PRO A 180 -10.14 -8.29 -8.31
C PRO A 180 -9.48 -9.38 -7.45
N GLN A 181 -9.57 -10.65 -7.87
CA GLN A 181 -8.93 -11.76 -7.13
C GLN A 181 -7.41 -11.59 -7.05
N ILE A 182 -6.76 -11.27 -8.18
CA ILE A 182 -5.33 -11.00 -8.23
C ILE A 182 -4.99 -9.76 -7.39
N HIS A 183 -5.81 -8.70 -7.46
CA HIS A 183 -5.58 -7.47 -6.71
C HIS A 183 -5.67 -7.67 -5.19
N ILE A 184 -6.64 -8.45 -4.71
CA ILE A 184 -6.79 -8.79 -3.29
C ILE A 184 -5.60 -9.63 -2.81
N CYS A 185 -5.23 -10.67 -3.58
CA CYS A 185 -4.06 -11.50 -3.28
C CYS A 185 -2.76 -10.67 -3.27
N GLY A 186 -2.58 -9.81 -4.28
CA GLY A 186 -1.44 -8.91 -4.39
C GLY A 186 -1.37 -7.90 -3.24
N GLY A 187 -2.50 -7.46 -2.70
CA GLY A 187 -2.55 -6.63 -1.49
C GLY A 187 -1.93 -7.34 -0.28
N PHE A 188 -2.26 -8.61 -0.06
CA PHE A 188 -1.62 -9.43 0.97
C PHE A 188 -0.14 -9.69 0.68
N LEU A 189 0.24 -9.86 -0.59
CA LEU A 189 1.65 -10.01 -0.96
C LEU A 189 2.46 -8.74 -0.66
N VAL A 190 1.93 -7.55 -0.97
CA VAL A 190 2.55 -6.26 -0.60
C VAL A 190 2.72 -6.17 0.91
N LEU A 191 1.69 -6.56 1.68
CA LEU A 191 1.75 -6.62 3.14
C LEU A 191 2.85 -7.58 3.63
N ALA A 192 2.93 -8.78 3.07
CA ALA A 192 3.96 -9.76 3.39
C ALA A 192 5.39 -9.27 3.09
N LEU A 193 5.57 -8.44 2.04
CA LEU A 193 6.84 -7.84 1.67
C LEU A 193 7.23 -6.62 2.50
N LEU A 194 6.30 -6.03 3.25
CA LEU A 194 6.53 -4.84 4.07
C LEU A 194 7.79 -4.93 4.94
N PRO A 195 7.97 -5.96 5.80
CA PRO A 195 9.10 -6.04 6.72
C PRO A 195 10.43 -6.30 6.03
N PHE A 196 10.44 -6.76 4.77
CA PHE A 196 11.66 -7.15 4.04
C PHE A 196 12.16 -6.08 3.08
N THR A 197 11.37 -5.02 2.87
CA THR A 197 11.64 -4.03 1.83
C THR A 197 11.76 -2.63 2.42
N ARG A 198 11.99 -1.62 1.57
CA ARG A 198 11.93 -0.22 1.95
C ARG A 198 10.54 0.23 2.40
N LEU A 199 9.48 -0.57 2.20
CA LEU A 199 8.10 -0.20 2.60
C LEU A 199 7.97 0.15 4.09
N VAL A 200 8.86 -0.34 4.96
CA VAL A 200 8.89 0.07 6.38
C VAL A 200 8.89 1.60 6.59
N HIS A 201 9.34 2.39 5.61
CA HIS A 201 9.30 3.85 5.69
C HIS A 201 7.89 4.41 5.88
N ILE A 202 6.84 3.71 5.44
CA ILE A 202 5.45 4.17 5.60
C ILE A 202 5.04 4.21 7.09
N LEU A 203 5.67 3.37 7.92
CA LEU A 203 5.43 3.32 9.37
C LEU A 203 6.16 4.44 10.13
N SER A 204 7.02 5.20 9.46
CA SER A 204 7.74 6.36 10.01
C SER A 204 7.10 7.69 9.64
N PHE A 205 5.77 7.72 9.47
CA PHE A 205 5.07 8.97 9.16
C PHE A 205 5.32 10.00 10.29
N PRO A 206 5.90 11.17 9.98
CA PRO A 206 6.41 12.08 11.01
C PRO A 206 5.30 12.95 11.64
N LEU A 207 4.18 12.35 12.07
CA LEU A 207 3.09 13.07 12.75
C LEU A 207 3.59 13.92 13.94
N PRO A 208 4.49 13.42 14.81
CA PRO A 208 4.96 14.21 15.93
C PRO A 208 5.73 15.47 15.53
N TYR A 209 6.25 15.56 14.29
CA TYR A 209 7.00 16.72 13.81
C TYR A 209 6.15 18.00 13.80
N LEU A 210 4.83 17.88 13.59
CA LEU A 210 3.91 19.02 13.59
C LEU A 210 3.85 19.76 14.95
N TRP A 211 4.20 19.09 16.04
CA TRP A 211 4.22 19.65 17.39
C TRP A 211 5.60 19.56 18.06
N ARG A 212 6.64 19.11 17.34
CA ARG A 212 7.99 18.94 17.89
C ARG A 212 8.69 20.30 17.96
N PRO A 213 9.31 20.66 19.10
CA PRO A 213 10.15 21.87 19.18
C PRO A 213 11.27 21.84 18.14
N HIS A 214 11.60 23.01 17.57
CA HIS A 214 12.68 23.13 16.58
C HIS A 214 14.03 22.63 17.11
N GLN A 215 14.32 22.90 18.38
CA GLN A 215 15.53 22.44 19.06
C GLN A 215 15.19 21.26 19.97
N VAL A 216 15.88 20.14 19.77
CA VAL A 216 15.82 18.99 20.66
C VAL A 216 17.19 18.78 21.28
N VAL A 217 17.26 19.00 22.58
CA VAL A 217 18.49 18.86 23.37
C VAL A 217 18.45 17.50 24.09
N ILE A 218 19.42 16.65 23.78
CA ILE A 218 19.62 15.37 24.45
C ILE A 218 20.75 15.56 25.46
N TRP A 219 20.42 15.53 26.75
CA TRP A 219 21.38 15.71 27.82
C TRP A 219 22.08 14.40 28.15
N ASN A 220 23.40 14.44 28.34
CA ASN A 220 24.20 13.28 28.77
C ASN A 220 24.19 13.08 30.30
N SER A 221 23.53 13.97 31.06
CA SER A 221 23.40 13.90 32.51
C SER A 221 21.92 13.95 32.92
N ARG A 222 21.58 13.27 34.02
CA ARG A 222 20.24 13.39 34.63
C ARG A 222 20.09 14.79 35.21
N ARG A 223 19.23 15.62 34.62
CA ARG A 223 18.88 16.94 35.18
C ARG A 223 18.24 16.73 36.55
N LYS A 224 18.78 17.34 37.61
CA LYS A 224 18.00 17.54 38.84
C LYS A 224 16.91 18.55 38.52
N PRO A 225 15.62 18.28 38.82
CA PRO A 225 14.60 19.30 38.72
C PRO A 225 14.95 20.44 39.69
N SER A 226 14.91 21.68 39.21
CA SER A 226 15.01 22.90 40.02
C SER A 226 13.67 23.24 40.63
#